data_AF-A0AAW8A1I1-F1
#
_entry.id   AF-A0AAW8A1I1-F1
#
_cell.length_a   1.000
_cell.length_b   1.000
_cell.length_c   1.000
_cell.angle_alpha   90.00
_cell.angle_beta   90.00
_cell.angle_gamma   90.00
#
_symmetry.space_group_name_H-M   'P 1'
#
loop_
_entity.id
_entity.type
_entity.pdbx_description
1 polymer ?
#
loop_
_entity_poly.entity_id
_entity_poly.type
_entity_poly.pdbx_seq_one_letter_code
_entity_poly.pdbx_strand_id
1 'polypeptide(L)'
;MTGDLLLSTSFEHLLCCHHCKGTYLHQYKYEIFDRAEDVREGNHVVVDGSDVTINRSMEGNPSARRDGLKIYFTCEGCEQNPTLLITQHKVQTFLQFE
;
A
#
# COMPACT_ATOMS: atom_id res chain seq x y z
N MET A 1 -47.12 5.72 9.68
CA MET A 1 -46.43 4.79 8.77
C MET A 1 -45.02 5.28 8.63
N THR A 2 -44.11 4.56 9.28
CA THR A 2 -42.67 4.82 9.37
C THR A 2 -42.06 4.67 7.99
N GLY A 3 -41.61 5.78 7.39
CA GLY A 3 -40.74 5.74 6.22
C GLY A 3 -39.34 5.40 6.69
N ASP A 4 -38.93 4.17 6.46
CA ASP A 4 -37.60 3.68 6.80
C ASP A 4 -36.53 4.50 6.07
N LEU A 5 -35.78 5.28 6.85
CA LEU A 5 -34.55 5.90 6.42
C LEU A 5 -33.48 4.80 6.42
N LEU A 6 -33.44 3.99 5.37
CA LEU A 6 -32.32 3.09 5.12
C LEU A 6 -31.10 3.92 4.77
N LEU A 7 -30.36 4.34 5.80
CA LEU A 7 -28.96 4.71 5.70
C LEU A 7 -28.20 3.47 5.22
N SER A 8 -28.07 3.34 3.90
CA SER A 8 -27.13 2.44 3.26
C SER A 8 -25.71 2.91 3.61
N THR A 9 -25.15 2.41 4.71
CA THR A 9 -23.80 2.75 5.17
C THR A 9 -22.72 1.89 4.50
N SER A 10 -22.85 1.61 3.21
CA SER A 10 -21.73 1.07 2.42
C SER A 10 -20.89 2.25 1.88
N PHE A 11 -19.94 2.73 2.68
CA PHE A 11 -18.89 3.62 2.16
C PHE A 11 -17.79 2.76 1.53
N GLU A 12 -18.04 2.26 0.33
CA GLU A 12 -16.99 1.65 -0.47
C GLU A 12 -16.05 2.77 -0.96
N HIS A 13 -14.78 2.71 -0.54
CA HIS A 13 -13.75 3.67 -0.95
C HIS A 13 -12.81 3.00 -1.95
N LEU A 14 -12.92 3.44 -3.22
CA LEU A 14 -12.07 2.97 -4.30
C LEU A 14 -10.74 3.73 -4.30
N LEU A 15 -9.64 3.01 -4.45
CA LEU A 15 -8.33 3.61 -4.68
C LEU A 15 -8.23 4.00 -6.16
N CYS A 16 -8.08 5.29 -6.44
CA CYS A 16 -7.92 5.78 -7.80
C CYS A 16 -6.45 5.83 -8.21
N CYS A 17 -6.17 5.50 -9.47
CA CYS A 17 -4.87 5.71 -10.10
C CYS A 17 -4.46 7.19 -10.02
N HIS A 18 -3.27 7.48 -9.52
CA HIS A 18 -2.82 8.87 -9.43
C HIS A 18 -2.69 9.55 -10.80
N HIS A 19 -2.40 8.79 -11.86
CA HIS A 19 -2.21 9.31 -13.22
C HIS A 19 -3.54 9.62 -13.92
N CYS A 20 -4.43 8.63 -14.08
CA CYS A 20 -5.66 8.79 -14.87
C CYS A 20 -6.93 8.96 -14.04
N LYS A 21 -6.84 8.86 -12.70
CA LYS A 21 -7.98 8.89 -11.76
C LYS A 21 -9.00 7.75 -11.92
N GLY A 22 -8.76 6.80 -12.83
CA GLY A 22 -9.55 5.57 -12.94
C GLY A 22 -9.40 4.67 -11.72
N THR A 23 -10.37 3.80 -11.50
CA THR A 23 -10.48 2.93 -10.30
C THR A 23 -9.98 1.50 -10.54
N TYR A 24 -9.44 1.21 -11.73
CA TYR A 24 -8.95 -0.11 -12.11
C TYR A 24 -7.45 -0.22 -11.86
N LEU A 25 -7.09 -0.49 -10.61
CA LEU A 25 -5.72 -0.73 -10.16
C LEU A 25 -5.56 -2.21 -9.78
N HIS A 26 -4.82 -2.96 -10.60
CA HIS A 26 -4.52 -4.37 -10.35
C HIS A 26 -3.21 -4.50 -9.55
N GLN A 27 -3.26 -5.08 -8.34
CA GLN A 27 -2.08 -5.36 -7.51
C GLN A 27 -1.32 -6.55 -8.07
N TYR A 28 0.02 -6.48 -8.15
CA TYR A 28 0.83 -7.61 -8.63
C TYR A 28 2.07 -7.93 -7.79
N LYS A 29 2.56 -6.99 -6.98
CA LYS A 29 3.73 -7.17 -6.12
C LYS A 29 3.58 -6.41 -4.80
N TYR A 30 4.24 -6.92 -3.77
CA TYR A 30 4.27 -6.35 -2.42
C TYR A 30 5.70 -6.35 -1.87
N GLU A 31 6.10 -5.26 -1.22
CA GLU A 31 7.31 -5.21 -0.38
C GLU A 31 6.95 -4.76 1.03
N ILE A 32 7.16 -5.65 2.00
CA ILE A 32 6.84 -5.46 3.41
C ILE A 32 8.14 -5.28 4.18
N PHE A 33 8.24 -4.19 4.93
CA PHE A 33 9.33 -3.92 5.85
C PHE A 33 8.77 -3.89 7.27
N ASP A 34 9.21 -4.83 8.10
CA ASP A 34 8.79 -4.97 9.49
C ASP A 34 10.01 -4.86 10.41
N ARG A 35 10.01 -3.84 11.27
CA ARG A 35 11.08 -3.63 12.25
C ARG A 35 10.60 -2.80 13.44
N ALA A 36 11.23 -3.04 14.59
CA ALA A 36 11.11 -2.10 15.70
C ALA A 36 11.70 -0.73 15.34
N GLU A 37 11.21 0.31 16.02
CA GLU A 37 11.63 1.69 15.78
C GLU A 37 13.16 1.82 15.86
N ASP A 38 13.76 2.47 14.85
CA ASP A 38 15.19 2.75 14.72
C ASP A 38 16.12 1.53 14.58
N VAL A 39 15.57 0.31 14.54
CA VAL A 39 16.40 -0.88 14.32
C VAL A 39 16.87 -0.93 12.88
N ARG A 40 18.16 -1.28 12.69
CA ARG A 40 18.83 -1.29 11.38
C ARG A 40 18.43 -2.47 10.49
N GLU A 41 17.97 -3.56 11.10
CA GLU A 41 17.52 -4.77 10.43
C GLU A 41 16.10 -5.13 10.86
N GLY A 42 15.39 -5.83 10.01
CA GLY A 42 14.01 -6.25 10.22
C GLY A 42 13.66 -7.40 9.30
N ASN A 43 12.39 -7.76 9.20
CA ASN A 43 11.94 -8.65 8.14
C ASN A 43 11.65 -7.81 6.90
N HIS A 44 12.36 -8.09 5.80
CA HIS A 44 12.01 -7.59 4.49
C HIS A 44 11.48 -8.74 3.65
N VAL A 45 10.19 -8.68 3.34
CA VAL A 45 9.47 -9.72 2.59
C VAL A 45 9.01 -9.12 1.26
N VAL A 46 9.38 -9.77 0.17
CA VAL A 46 8.94 -9.44 -1.18
C VAL A 46 8.07 -10.57 -1.69
N VAL A 47 6.85 -10.25 -2.13
CA VAL A 47 5.94 -11.18 -2.80
C VAL A 47 5.72 -10.67 -4.22
N ASP A 48 6.10 -11.46 -5.21
CA ASP A 48 6.00 -11.13 -6.63
C ASP A 48 5.49 -12.36 -7.40
N GLY A 49 4.21 -12.35 -7.77
CA GLY A 49 3.54 -13.52 -8.34
C GLY A 49 3.60 -14.74 -7.41
N SER A 50 4.30 -15.80 -7.84
CA SER A 50 4.50 -17.03 -7.05
C SER A 50 5.73 -16.98 -6.14
N ASP A 51 6.58 -15.98 -6.31
CA ASP A 51 7.88 -15.92 -5.64
C ASP A 51 7.77 -15.16 -4.33
N VAL A 52 8.42 -15.70 -3.30
CA VAL A 52 8.54 -15.07 -1.98
C VAL A 52 10.01 -15.00 -1.61
N THR A 53 10.53 -13.79 -1.44
CA THR A 53 11.90 -13.54 -0.97
C THR A 53 11.85 -12.94 0.42
N ILE A 54 12.68 -13.46 1.33
CA ILE A 54 12.81 -12.94 2.70
C ILE A 54 14.27 -12.64 2.99
N ASN A 55 14.57 -11.43 3.44
CA ASN A 55 15.89 -11.03 3.92
C ASN A 55 15.78 -10.05 5.11
N ARG A 56 16.92 -9.55 5.59
CA ARG A 56 16.99 -8.66 6.77
C ARG A 56 17.27 -7.18 6.48
N SER A 57 17.49 -6.82 5.21
CA SER A 57 17.86 -5.46 4.81
C SER A 57 16.65 -4.53 4.86
N MET A 58 16.82 -3.35 5.45
CA MET A 58 15.82 -2.27 5.43
C MET A 58 16.04 -1.27 4.29
N GLU A 59 16.93 -1.60 3.35
CA GLU A 59 17.12 -0.81 2.13
C GLU A 59 15.82 -0.75 1.32
N GLY A 60 15.44 0.46 0.89
CA GLY A 60 14.20 0.68 0.16
C GLY A 60 12.94 0.83 1.02
N ASN A 61 13.02 0.67 2.34
CA ASN A 61 11.88 0.89 3.24
C ASN A 61 11.36 2.34 3.12
N PRO A 62 10.08 2.56 2.75
CA PRO A 62 9.54 3.91 2.58
C PRO A 62 9.31 4.62 3.93
N SER A 63 9.34 3.90 5.07
CA SER A 63 9.43 4.50 6.40
C SER A 63 10.88 4.49 6.92
N ALA A 64 11.41 5.69 7.15
CA ALA A 64 12.80 5.88 7.58
C ALA A 64 13.14 5.23 8.93
N ARG A 65 12.17 5.08 9.84
CA ARG A 65 12.41 4.64 11.23
C ARG A 65 11.56 3.46 11.68
N ARG A 66 10.52 3.06 10.94
CA ARG A 66 9.53 2.06 11.36
C ARG A 66 9.15 1.15 10.19
N ASP A 67 8.03 0.46 10.32
CA ASP A 67 7.43 -0.39 9.30
C ASP A 67 7.03 0.41 8.07
N GLY A 68 7.08 -0.26 6.92
CA GLY A 68 6.68 0.30 5.65
C GLY A 68 6.11 -0.77 4.75
N LEU A 69 5.21 -0.37 3.85
CA LEU A 69 4.64 -1.23 2.82
C LEU A 69 4.69 -0.51 1.49
N LYS A 70 5.09 -1.26 0.45
CA LYS A 70 4.88 -0.89 -0.94
C LYS A 70 3.91 -1.87 -1.58
N ILE A 71 2.91 -1.34 -2.26
CA ILE A 71 1.98 -2.12 -3.09
C ILE A 71 2.13 -1.64 -4.52
N TYR A 72 2.49 -2.56 -5.40
CA TYR A 72 2.72 -2.27 -6.81
C TYR A 72 1.46 -2.59 -7.61
N PHE A 73 1.07 -1.66 -8.46
CA PHE A 73 -0.12 -1.80 -9.30
C PHE A 73 0.22 -1.69 -10.77
N THR A 74 -0.61 -2.31 -11.61
CA THR A 74 -0.78 -1.94 -13.02
C THR A 74 -2.16 -1.29 -13.16
N CYS A 75 -2.23 -0.10 -13.76
CA CYS A 75 -3.50 0.55 -14.05
C CYS A 75 -4.06 0.07 -15.39
N GLU A 76 -5.23 -0.56 -15.38
CA GLU A 76 -5.85 -1.11 -16.60
C GLU A 76 -6.40 -0.01 -17.53
N GLY A 77 -6.56 1.23 -17.04
CA GLY A 77 -7.07 2.34 -17.83
C GLY A 77 -6.00 3.17 -18.55
N CYS A 78 -4.77 3.23 -18.03
CA CYS A 78 -3.69 4.04 -18.61
C CYS A 78 -2.32 3.34 -18.70
N GLU A 79 -2.27 2.05 -18.37
CA GLU A 79 -1.10 1.17 -18.46
C GLU A 79 0.12 1.59 -17.62
N GLN A 80 -0.03 2.62 -16.77
CA GLN A 80 0.99 3.04 -15.82
C GLN A 80 1.09 2.05 -14.65
N ASN A 81 2.28 1.98 -14.04
CA ASN A 81 2.57 1.09 -12.93
C ASN A 81 2.86 1.84 -11.62
N PRO A 82 1.85 2.51 -11.01
CA PRO A 82 2.07 3.29 -9.80
C PRO A 82 2.34 2.38 -8.60
N THR A 83 3.13 2.87 -7.65
CA THR A 83 3.40 2.17 -6.38
C THR A 83 2.78 2.96 -5.23
N LEU A 84 1.89 2.35 -4.46
CA LEU A 84 1.36 2.95 -3.23
C LEU A 84 2.31 2.64 -2.08
N LEU A 85 2.77 3.69 -1.43
CA LEU A 85 3.54 3.65 -0.20
C LEU A 85 2.61 3.84 0.99
N ILE A 86 2.69 2.92 1.95
CA ILE A 86 2.13 3.11 3.30
C ILE A 86 3.30 3.28 4.26
N THR A 87 3.40 4.47 4.86
CA THR A 87 4.55 4.83 5.69
C THR A 87 4.11 5.30 7.07
N GLN A 88 4.91 4.96 8.08
CA GLN A 88 4.75 5.46 9.44
C GLN A 88 5.72 6.60 9.72
N HIS A 89 5.20 7.72 10.22
CA HIS A 89 6.03 8.79 10.78
C HIS A 89 5.28 9.54 11.89
N LYS A 90 5.89 9.62 13.08
CA LYS A 90 5.33 10.30 14.27
C LYS A 90 3.87 9.90 14.58
N VAL A 91 3.59 8.59 14.62
CA VAL A 91 2.26 8.01 14.91
C VAL A 91 1.22 8.25 13.82
N GLN A 92 1.60 8.84 12.69
CA GLN A 92 0.73 9.03 11.53
C GLN A 92 1.04 7.99 10.46
N THR A 93 -0.03 7.48 9.86
CA THR A 93 0.03 6.64 8.66
C THR A 93 -0.18 7.53 7.43
N PHE A 94 0.77 7.53 6.51
CA PHE A 94 0.66 8.23 5.23
C PHE A 94 0.39 7.25 4.10
N LEU A 95 -0.39 7.70 3.13
CA LEU A 95 -0.68 7.00 1.88
C LEU A 95 -0.21 7.91 0.74
N GLN A 96 0.78 7.47 -0.04
CA GLN A 96 1.37 8.26 -1.11
C GLN A 96 1.69 7.38 -2.32
N PHE A 97 1.44 7.88 -3.52
CA PHE A 97 1.96 7.25 -4.73
C PHE A 97 3.39 7.74 -5.02
N GLU A 98 4.28 6.80 -5.35
CA GLU A 98 5.60 7.04 -5.95
C GLU A 98 5.49 7.13 -7.48
#